data_AF-A0A3R7QUL6-F1
#
_entry.id   AF-A0A3R7QUL6-F1
#
_cell.length_a   1.000
_cell.length_b   1.000
_cell.length_c   1.000
_cell.angle_alpha   90.00
_cell.angle_beta   90.00
_cell.angle_gamma   90.00
#
_symmetry.space_group_name_H-M   'P 1'
#
loop_
_entity.id
_entity.type
_entity.pdbx_description
1 polymer ?
#
loop_
_entity_poly.entity_id
_entity_poly.type
_entity_poly.pdbx_seq_one_letter_code
_entity_poly.pdbx_strand_id
1 'polypeptide(L)'
;MGFLQRRPLTTVLKPILCQFGCAVLEYDAERFCKVVLLFEVKDFHFLTFITLSPLFPQQQAPKVVLQSLYHNSPREPYSMELTDLSYNSQWNAEEMVRHIKQGILQNVSSFQTASIKTAL
;
A
#
# COMPACT_ATOMS: atom_id res chain seq x y z
N MET A 1 -5.33 -22.73 16.77
CA MET A 1 -6.24 -22.08 15.79
C MET A 1 -5.63 -20.91 14.99
N GLY A 2 -4.32 -20.60 15.09
CA GLY A 2 -3.75 -19.41 14.42
C GLY A 2 -3.15 -19.61 13.01
N PHE A 3 -2.82 -20.83 12.60
CA PHE A 3 -2.08 -21.07 11.34
C PHE A 3 -2.95 -21.03 10.07
N LEU A 4 -4.24 -21.36 10.17
CA LEU A 4 -5.14 -21.39 9.00
C LEU A 4 -5.54 -19.98 8.56
N GLN A 5 -5.62 -19.03 9.49
CA GLN A 5 -6.00 -17.64 9.22
C GLN A 5 -4.86 -16.79 8.62
N ARG A 6 -3.59 -17.26 8.73
CA ARG A 6 -2.40 -16.54 8.21
C ARG A 6 -2.05 -16.86 6.76
N ARG A 7 -2.54 -17.98 6.22
CA ARG A 7 -2.25 -18.41 4.83
C ARG A 7 -2.63 -17.36 3.76
N PRO A 8 -3.76 -16.63 3.85
CA PRO A 8 -4.11 -15.65 2.83
C PRO A 8 -3.18 -14.43 2.85
N LEU A 9 -2.77 -13.99 4.04
CA LEU A 9 -1.89 -12.83 4.24
C LEU A 9 -0.49 -13.09 3.68
N THR A 10 0.10 -14.25 4.00
CA THR A 10 1.40 -14.64 3.43
C THR A 10 1.34 -14.78 1.91
N THR A 11 0.22 -15.26 1.38
CA THR A 11 0.05 -15.49 -0.07
C THR A 11 0.09 -14.19 -0.86
N VAL A 12 -0.39 -13.08 -0.31
CA VAL A 12 -0.36 -11.76 -0.98
C VAL A 12 0.89 -10.97 -0.64
N LEU A 13 1.43 -11.10 0.58
CA LEU A 13 2.68 -10.41 0.91
C LEU A 13 3.86 -10.91 0.08
N LYS A 14 3.96 -12.22 -0.18
CA LYS A 14 5.06 -12.78 -0.99
C LYS A 14 5.20 -12.11 -2.37
N PRO A 15 4.17 -12.02 -3.22
CA PRO A 15 4.29 -11.36 -4.51
C PRO A 15 4.54 -9.85 -4.39
N ILE A 16 4.05 -9.18 -3.34
CA ILE A 16 4.45 -7.78 -3.05
C ILE A 16 5.96 -7.70 -2.87
N LEU A 17 6.54 -8.55 -2.01
CA LEU A 17 7.98 -8.55 -1.75
C LEU A 17 8.79 -8.94 -3.00
N CYS A 18 8.29 -9.87 -3.82
CA CYS A 18 8.94 -10.24 -5.08
C CYS A 18 8.90 -9.10 -6.10
N GLN A 19 7.77 -8.40 -6.23
CA GLN A 19 7.57 -7.37 -7.25
C GLN A 19 8.17 -6.02 -6.85
N PHE A 20 8.19 -5.71 -5.56
CA PHE A 20 8.64 -4.42 -5.02
C PHE A 20 9.88 -4.54 -4.12
N GLY A 21 10.62 -5.65 -4.17
CA GLY A 21 11.70 -5.96 -3.21
C GLY A 21 12.72 -4.83 -3.01
N CYS A 22 13.11 -4.13 -4.07
CA CYS A 22 14.05 -3.01 -4.01
C CYS A 22 13.48 -1.75 -3.33
N ALA A 23 12.16 -1.66 -3.20
CA ALA A 23 11.44 -0.56 -2.56
C ALA A 23 11.01 -0.88 -1.12
N VAL A 24 11.18 -2.12 -0.64
CA VAL A 24 10.73 -2.51 0.71
C VAL A 24 11.59 -1.82 1.77
N LEU A 25 10.95 -1.07 2.66
CA LEU A 25 11.57 -0.51 3.86
C LEU A 25 11.33 -1.40 5.09
N GLU A 26 10.09 -1.83 5.28
CA GLU A 26 9.66 -2.61 6.45
C GLU A 26 8.48 -3.51 6.06
N TYR A 27 8.38 -4.68 6.69
CA TYR A 27 7.15 -5.48 6.67
C TYR A 27 6.96 -6.26 7.97
N ASP A 28 5.71 -6.62 8.27
CA ASP A 28 5.39 -7.47 9.42
C ASP A 28 5.74 -8.93 9.11
N ALA A 29 6.87 -9.40 9.64
CA ALA A 29 7.36 -10.76 9.44
C ALA A 29 6.62 -11.81 10.29
N GLU A 30 5.79 -11.41 11.26
CA GLU A 30 5.06 -12.34 12.12
C GLU A 30 3.63 -12.58 11.64
N ARG A 31 2.91 -11.50 11.34
CA ARG A 31 1.49 -11.53 10.97
C ARG A 31 1.26 -11.32 9.48
N PHE A 32 2.26 -10.82 8.75
CA PHE A 32 2.20 -10.59 7.31
C PHE A 32 1.07 -9.63 6.89
N CYS A 33 0.66 -8.73 7.79
CA CYS A 33 -0.47 -7.84 7.57
C CYS A 33 -0.08 -6.40 7.18
N LYS A 34 1.21 -6.07 7.16
CA LYS A 34 1.68 -4.72 6.82
C LYS A 34 2.99 -4.78 6.03
N VAL A 35 3.13 -3.87 5.09
CA VAL A 35 4.38 -3.56 4.37
C VAL A 35 4.45 -2.06 4.11
N VAL A 36 5.66 -1.53 4.18
CA VAL A 36 6.01 -0.15 3.89
C VAL A 36 7.01 -0.14 2.74
N LEU A 37 6.67 0.57 1.68
CA LEU A 37 7.47 0.71 0.47
C LEU A 37 7.91 2.16 0.30
N LEU A 38 9.13 2.39 -0.16
CA LEU A 38 9.63 3.68 -0.62
C LEU A 38 9.62 3.72 -2.14
N PHE A 39 8.76 4.55 -2.72
CA PHE A 39 8.71 4.77 -4.16
C PHE A 39 9.16 6.17 -4.52
N GLU A 40 9.54 6.31 -5.78
CA GLU A 40 9.91 7.58 -6.39
C GLU A 40 9.19 7.71 -7.75
N VAL A 41 8.64 8.88 -8.02
CA VAL A 41 8.13 9.25 -9.34
C VAL A 41 8.57 10.68 -9.66
N LYS A 42 9.37 10.86 -10.72
CA LYS A 42 9.85 12.18 -11.17
C LYS A 42 10.48 12.99 -10.02
N ASP A 43 11.48 12.40 -9.35
CA ASP A 43 12.21 12.98 -8.21
C ASP A 43 11.37 13.19 -6.93
N PHE A 44 10.09 12.81 -6.92
CA PHE A 44 9.23 12.86 -5.74
C PHE A 44 9.20 11.52 -5.02
N HIS A 45 9.84 11.46 -3.85
CA HIS A 45 9.83 10.28 -3.00
C HIS A 45 8.62 10.27 -2.05
N PHE A 46 8.02 9.10 -1.89
CA PHE A 46 6.89 8.91 -0.99
C PHE A 46 6.86 7.50 -0.42
N LEU A 47 6.30 7.38 0.77
CA LEU A 47 6.02 6.09 1.39
C LEU A 47 4.67 5.57 0.90
N THR A 48 4.60 4.26 0.71
CA THR A 48 3.35 3.53 0.49
C THR A 48 3.18 2.50 1.58
N PHE A 49 2.13 2.66 2.39
CA PHE A 49 1.73 1.70 3.39
C PHE A 49 0.64 0.81 2.80
N ILE A 50 0.87 -0.51 2.79
CA ILE A 50 -0.14 -1.49 2.42
C ILE A 50 -0.46 -2.30 3.68
N THR A 51 -1.72 -2.25 4.11
CA THR A 51 -2.22 -2.98 5.27
C THR A 51 -3.32 -3.95 4.87
N LEU A 52 -3.20 -5.19 5.34
CA LEU A 52 -4.18 -6.25 5.15
C LEU A 52 -4.94 -6.48 6.44
N SER A 53 -6.27 -6.41 6.36
CA SER A 53 -7.14 -6.73 7.50
C SER A 53 -7.12 -8.23 7.81
N PRO A 54 -7.38 -8.65 9.07
CA PRO A 54 -7.67 -10.06 9.37
C PRO A 54 -8.84 -10.67 8.58
N LEU A 55 -9.71 -9.84 8.01
CA LEU A 55 -10.85 -10.24 7.18
C LEU A 55 -10.51 -10.33 5.68
N PHE A 56 -9.25 -10.05 5.33
CA PHE A 56 -8.71 -10.21 3.98
C PHE A 56 -8.58 -11.71 3.63
N PRO A 57 -8.87 -12.13 2.39
CA PRO A 57 -9.29 -11.31 1.24
C PRO A 57 -10.81 -11.20 1.09
N GLN A 58 -11.61 -11.98 1.84
CA GLN A 58 -12.97 -12.25 1.37
C GLN A 58 -13.97 -11.15 1.69
N GLN A 59 -13.67 -10.33 2.70
CA GLN A 59 -14.59 -9.31 3.18
C GLN A 59 -14.03 -7.89 3.06
N GLN A 60 -12.71 -7.73 2.97
CA GLN A 60 -12.07 -6.41 2.94
C GLN A 60 -10.92 -6.37 1.92
N ALA A 61 -10.86 -5.27 1.18
CA ALA A 61 -9.77 -4.92 0.29
C ALA A 61 -8.50 -4.54 1.07
N PRO A 62 -7.31 -4.58 0.45
CA PRO A 62 -6.10 -4.04 1.05
C PRO A 62 -6.24 -2.52 1.21
N LYS A 63 -5.83 -1.99 2.36
CA LYS A 63 -5.73 -0.54 2.58
C LYS A 63 -4.39 -0.05 2.06
N VAL A 64 -4.41 0.94 1.16
CA VAL A 64 -3.21 1.55 0.59
C VAL A 64 -3.19 3.04 0.95
N VAL A 65 -2.12 3.50 1.58
CA VAL A 65 -1.92 4.91 1.96
C VAL A 65 -0.60 5.40 1.39
N LEU A 66 -0.66 6.53 0.68
CA LEU A 66 0.52 7.27 0.21
C LEU A 66 0.87 8.35 1.23
N GLN A 67 2.15 8.52 1.57
CA GLN A 67 2.61 9.53 2.52
C GLN A 67 3.81 10.29 1.95
N SER A 68 3.74 11.60 2.04
CA SER A 68 4.78 12.50 1.55
C SER A 68 5.93 12.51 2.55
N LEU A 69 7.16 12.49 2.05
CA LEU A 69 8.36 12.68 2.88
C LEU A 69 8.69 14.16 3.11
N TYR A 70 8.02 15.07 2.40
CA TYR A 70 8.40 16.49 2.33
C TYR A 70 7.35 17.44 2.90
N HIS A 71 6.09 17.03 2.86
CA HIS A 71 4.95 17.90 3.14
C HIS A 71 4.21 17.41 4.37
N ASN A 72 3.84 18.33 5.24
CA ASN A 72 3.09 18.03 6.46
C ASN A 72 1.65 18.50 6.32
N SER A 73 0.73 17.71 6.88
CA SER A 73 -0.52 18.24 7.42
C SER A 73 -0.24 18.90 8.79
N PRO A 74 -1.20 19.58 9.43
CA PRO A 74 -0.93 20.34 10.67
C PRO A 74 -0.25 19.58 11.82
N ARG A 75 -0.29 18.23 11.84
CA ARG A 75 0.28 17.42 12.93
C ARG A 75 1.17 16.27 12.50
N GLU A 76 1.08 15.86 11.24
CA GLU A 76 1.74 14.65 10.74
C GLU A 76 2.07 14.78 9.26
N PRO A 77 3.02 13.99 8.73
CA PRO A 77 3.31 13.96 7.29
C PRO A 77 2.04 13.77 6.47
N TYR A 78 1.88 14.59 5.43
CA TYR A 78 0.70 14.57 4.58
C TYR A 78 0.52 13.17 3.98
N SER A 79 -0.66 12.61 4.19
CA SER A 79 -0.99 11.25 3.77
C SER A 79 -2.34 11.22 3.05
N MET A 80 -2.49 10.31 2.09
CA MET A 80 -3.71 10.10 1.31
C MET A 80 -4.00 8.61 1.18
N GLU A 81 -5.19 8.20 1.61
CA GLU A 81 -5.68 6.84 1.40
C GLU A 81 -6.26 6.70 -0.01
N LEU A 82 -5.93 5.60 -0.69
CA LEU A 82 -6.52 5.26 -1.98
C LEU A 82 -7.91 4.65 -1.76
N THR A 83 -8.94 5.47 -1.78
CA THR A 83 -10.34 5.05 -1.57
C THR A 83 -10.92 4.27 -2.76
N ASP A 84 -10.35 4.46 -3.95
CA ASP A 84 -10.94 4.04 -5.22
C ASP A 84 -10.27 2.77 -5.76
N LEU A 85 -9.60 2.03 -4.89
CA LEU A 85 -8.80 0.87 -5.29
C LEU A 85 -9.72 -0.26 -5.79
N SER A 86 -9.59 -0.61 -7.07
CA SER A 86 -10.29 -1.75 -7.65
C SER A 86 -9.93 -3.04 -6.90
N TYR A 87 -10.92 -3.79 -6.46
CA TYR A 87 -10.71 -5.01 -5.70
C TYR A 87 -11.72 -6.11 -6.04
N ASN A 88 -11.22 -7.34 -6.19
CA ASN A 88 -12.02 -8.56 -6.28
C ASN A 88 -11.38 -9.64 -5.43
N SER A 89 -12.14 -10.22 -4.50
CA SER A 89 -11.67 -11.26 -3.58
C SER A 89 -11.33 -12.59 -4.27
N GLN A 90 -11.77 -12.78 -5.51
CA GLN A 90 -11.47 -13.97 -6.32
C GLN A 90 -10.18 -13.84 -7.13
N TRP A 91 -9.57 -12.65 -7.17
CA TRP A 91 -8.28 -12.48 -7.82
C TRP A 91 -7.21 -13.32 -7.16
N ASN A 92 -6.28 -13.82 -7.98
CA ASN A 92 -5.07 -14.39 -7.41
C ASN A 92 -4.17 -13.28 -6.85
N ALA A 93 -3.16 -13.67 -6.08
CA ALA A 93 -2.31 -12.71 -5.38
C ALA A 93 -1.55 -11.79 -6.34
N GLU A 94 -1.07 -12.29 -7.48
CA GLU A 94 -0.36 -11.45 -8.47
C GLU A 94 -1.30 -10.43 -9.12
N GLU A 95 -2.56 -10.82 -9.37
CA GLU A 95 -3.60 -9.91 -9.84
C GLU A 95 -3.87 -8.79 -8.84
N MET A 96 -4.01 -9.12 -7.56
CA MET A 96 -4.18 -8.12 -6.50
C MET A 96 -2.99 -7.14 -6.47
N VAL A 97 -1.75 -7.62 -6.53
CA VAL A 97 -0.55 -6.77 -6.52
C VAL A 97 -0.48 -5.88 -7.76
N ARG A 98 -0.88 -6.38 -8.93
CA ARG A 98 -0.96 -5.58 -10.17
C ARG A 98 -1.96 -4.43 -10.03
N HIS A 99 -3.14 -4.70 -9.46
CA HIS A 99 -4.15 -3.67 -9.24
C HIS A 99 -3.73 -2.64 -8.18
N ILE A 100 -3.03 -3.07 -7.12
CA ILE A 100 -2.37 -2.15 -6.16
C ILE A 100 -1.40 -1.23 -6.90
N LYS A 101 -0.51 -1.78 -7.74
CA LYS A 101 0.44 -0.98 -8.53
C LYS A 101 -0.28 0.03 -9.42
N GLN A 102 -1.33 -0.40 -10.12
CA GLN A 102 -2.12 0.48 -10.99
C GLN A 102 -2.79 1.60 -10.20
N GLY A 103 -3.40 1.30 -9.06
CA GLY A 103 -4.01 2.29 -8.18
C GLY A 103 -3.00 3.35 -7.72
N ILE A 104 -1.79 2.94 -7.33
CA ILE A 104 -0.71 3.87 -6.96
C ILE A 104 -0.34 4.77 -8.14
N LEU A 105 -0.09 4.19 -9.33
CA LEU A 105 0.31 4.93 -10.52
C LEU A 105 -0.75 5.93 -10.99
N GLN A 106 -2.03 5.59 -10.87
CA GLN A 106 -3.14 6.47 -11.23
C GLN A 106 -3.29 7.66 -10.28
N ASN A 107 -2.93 7.48 -9.00
CA ASN A 107 -3.19 8.48 -7.96
C ASN A 107 -1.96 9.31 -7.57
N VAL A 108 -0.74 8.86 -7.88
CA VAL A 108 0.51 9.52 -7.42
C VAL A 108 0.60 11.00 -7.84
N SER A 109 0.16 11.35 -9.05
CA SER A 109 0.20 12.74 -9.54
C SER A 109 -0.75 13.66 -8.77
N SER A 110 -1.97 13.17 -8.50
CA SER A 110 -2.98 13.89 -7.72
C SER A 110 -2.54 14.03 -6.27
N PHE A 111 -1.99 12.95 -5.70
CA PHE A 111 -1.41 12.91 -4.37
C PHE A 111 -0.29 13.94 -4.20
N GLN A 112 0.70 13.96 -5.11
CA GLN A 112 1.79 14.94 -5.09
C GLN A 112 1.25 16.38 -5.09
N THR A 113 0.34 16.68 -6.03
CA THR A 113 -0.27 18.03 -6.15
C THR A 113 -1.01 18.43 -4.89
N ALA A 114 -1.79 17.52 -4.30
CA ALA A 114 -2.52 17.78 -3.07
C ALA A 114 -1.58 17.99 -1.88
N SER A 115 -0.50 17.21 -1.79
CA SER A 115 0.49 17.34 -0.71
C SER A 115 1.16 18.72 -0.68
N ILE A 116 1.49 19.28 -1.85
CA ILE A 116 2.08 20.61 -1.98
C ILE A 116 1.06 21.69 -1.56
N LYS A 117 -0.19 21.56 -2.04
CA LYS A 117 -1.26 22.53 -1.72
C LYS A 117 -1.60 22.58 -0.23
N THR A 118 -1.55 21.45 0.47
CA THR A 118 -1.85 21.41 1.92
C THR A 118 -0.71 21.98 2.77
N ALA A 119 0.52 22.01 2.26
CA ALA A 119 1.67 22.57 2.95
C ALA A 119 1.84 24.09 2.78
N LEU A 120 1.08 24.71 1.88
CA LEU A 120 1.02 26.17 1.63
C LEU A 120 -0.12 26.82 2.42
#